data_AF-A0AA95JPR4-F1
#
_entry.id   AF-A0AA95JPR4-F1
#
_cell.length_a   1.000
_cell.length_b   1.000
_cell.length_c   1.000
_cell.angle_alpha   90.00
_cell.angle_beta   90.00
_cell.angle_gamma   90.00
#
_symmetry.space_group_name_H-M   'P 1'
#
loop_
_entity.id
_entity.type
_entity.pdbx_description
1 polymer ?
#
loop_
_entity_poly.entity_id
_entity_poly.type
_entity_poly.pdbx_seq_one_letter_code
_entity_poly.pdbx_strand_id
1 'polypeptide(L)'
;MGNLKLKGKDILKIGYPNNQSVNIALEVMKRNFATKNIHHVKSLLKEILQNPEQFEKDLTFGQIAEALLSSKKTEKRMLNTNRASFQIFGNNISDEAKNQLYTALKLPISAQGALMPDAHSGYGLPIGGVLAVENAVIPYGVGMDIGCRMSLSILDTPVSYLDGARDKYEKTLAEHTKFGMYETHKSHIDHEIFDRDTFDMIPILKRLKGKAIKQMGSSGGGNHFVEFGEVEITGEDEQIGLPKGKYLGILSHSGSRGLGAEIAQYYSRVAVEQCPLPKEAQQFAWLDLNTHLGLEYWTAMNLAGDYASACHDDIHRRLVKAVGGRVKARIENHHNFAWKEIHNGKEVIVHRKGATPASENELGMIPGSMTAKGFIVRGKGNPDSLNSASHGAGRAHSRGECRSLFTQNDIKKELKLKNVTLIGGNTEEAPMAYKDINEVMNAQSELVDILGTFQPRIVRMDR
;
A
#
# COMPACT_ATOMS: atom_id res chain seq x y z
N MET A 1 -8.93 16.07 -35.22
CA MET A 1 -9.31 16.68 -33.93
C MET A 1 -8.51 17.97 -33.77
N GLY A 2 -9.18 19.09 -33.54
CA GLY A 2 -8.52 20.41 -33.51
C GLY A 2 -7.60 20.54 -32.31
N ASN A 3 -6.32 20.77 -32.55
CA ASN A 3 -5.39 21.14 -31.48
C ASN A 3 -5.74 22.56 -31.01
N LEU A 4 -6.01 22.74 -29.73
CA LEU A 4 -6.15 24.05 -29.08
C LEU A 4 -4.96 24.95 -29.49
N LYS A 5 -5.24 26.01 -30.27
CA LYS A 5 -4.23 26.95 -30.80
C LYS A 5 -3.78 27.98 -29.75
N LEU A 6 -3.63 27.57 -28.50
CA LEU A 6 -3.09 28.40 -27.42
C LEU A 6 -1.55 28.38 -27.48
N LYS A 7 -0.90 29.55 -27.38
CA LYS A 7 0.56 29.69 -27.30
C LYS A 7 0.96 30.42 -26.02
N GLY A 8 2.21 30.26 -25.56
CA GLY A 8 2.71 30.98 -24.38
C GLY A 8 2.56 32.51 -24.49
N LYS A 9 2.72 33.07 -25.71
CA LYS A 9 2.46 34.49 -25.99
C LYS A 9 1.01 34.91 -25.72
N ASP A 10 0.03 34.02 -25.87
CA ASP A 10 -1.37 34.31 -25.53
C ASP A 10 -1.57 34.39 -24.01
N ILE A 11 -0.89 33.53 -23.25
CA ILE A 11 -0.98 33.47 -21.79
C ILE A 11 -0.27 34.68 -21.17
N LEU A 12 0.89 35.08 -21.70
CA LEU A 12 1.54 36.34 -21.34
C LEU A 12 0.64 37.56 -21.59
N LYS A 13 -0.10 37.57 -22.71
CA LYS A 13 -1.09 38.64 -23.00
C LYS A 13 -2.28 38.66 -22.04
N ILE A 14 -2.58 37.54 -21.37
CA ILE A 14 -3.62 37.48 -20.34
C ILE A 14 -3.14 38.15 -19.04
N GLY A 15 -1.84 38.25 -18.82
CA GLY A 15 -1.24 38.88 -17.64
C GLY A 15 -0.47 37.93 -16.73
N TYR A 16 -0.23 36.68 -17.15
CA TYR A 16 0.59 35.74 -16.39
C TYR A 16 2.04 36.24 -16.26
N PRO A 17 2.69 36.04 -15.11
CA PRO A 17 4.10 36.37 -14.94
C PRO A 17 4.97 35.52 -15.88
N ASN A 18 6.06 36.09 -16.39
CA ASN A 18 6.98 35.38 -17.28
C ASN A 18 7.89 34.41 -16.51
N ASN A 19 7.29 33.36 -15.96
CA ASN A 19 7.93 32.30 -15.19
C ASN A 19 7.32 30.94 -15.57
N GLN A 20 7.54 29.91 -14.75
CA GLN A 20 7.03 28.57 -14.97
C GLN A 20 5.49 28.48 -15.13
N SER A 21 4.72 29.42 -14.56
CA SER A 21 3.26 29.43 -14.62
C SER A 21 2.74 29.45 -16.06
N VAL A 22 3.43 30.08 -17.01
CA VAL A 22 3.05 30.13 -18.42
C VAL A 22 3.12 28.75 -19.07
N ASN A 23 4.21 28.01 -18.82
CA ASN A 23 4.40 26.68 -19.38
C ASN A 23 3.42 25.68 -18.76
N ILE A 24 3.24 25.74 -17.45
CA ILE A 24 2.29 24.90 -16.71
C ILE A 24 0.86 25.16 -17.21
N ALA A 25 0.45 26.42 -17.30
CA ALA A 25 -0.87 26.81 -17.83
C ALA A 25 -1.09 26.32 -19.27
N LEU A 26 -0.07 26.42 -20.12
CA LEU A 26 -0.14 25.96 -21.49
C LEU A 26 -0.34 24.43 -21.56
N GLU A 27 0.40 23.68 -20.77
CA GLU A 27 0.32 22.23 -20.72
C GLU A 27 -1.04 21.76 -20.18
N VAL A 28 -1.47 22.29 -19.04
CA VAL A 28 -2.76 21.97 -18.40
C VAL A 28 -3.92 22.27 -19.34
N MET A 29 -3.94 23.42 -20.01
CA MET A 29 -5.03 23.79 -20.92
C MET A 29 -5.04 22.94 -22.19
N LYS A 30 -3.87 22.65 -22.78
CA LYS A 30 -3.81 21.75 -23.94
C LYS A 30 -4.21 20.34 -23.60
N ARG A 31 -3.91 19.87 -22.39
CA ARG A 31 -4.25 18.52 -21.93
C ARG A 31 -5.75 18.36 -21.69
N ASN A 32 -6.34 19.24 -20.90
CA ASN A 32 -7.71 19.08 -20.39
C ASN A 32 -8.75 19.77 -21.28
N PHE A 33 -8.35 20.75 -22.10
CA PHE A 33 -9.24 21.60 -22.90
C PHE A 33 -8.86 21.60 -24.39
N ALA A 34 -8.20 20.54 -24.90
CA ALA A 34 -7.73 20.43 -26.28
C ALA A 34 -8.81 20.74 -27.34
N THR A 35 -10.03 20.28 -27.11
CA THR A 35 -11.17 20.38 -28.03
C THR A 35 -12.08 21.57 -27.76
N LYS A 36 -11.78 22.37 -26.73
CA LYS A 36 -12.65 23.46 -26.26
C LYS A 36 -12.35 24.76 -27.00
N ASN A 37 -13.32 25.67 -27.01
CA ASN A 37 -13.20 26.98 -27.65
C ASN A 37 -12.10 27.81 -26.96
N ILE A 38 -11.20 28.41 -27.76
CA ILE A 38 -10.09 29.23 -27.25
C ILE A 38 -10.56 30.42 -26.40
N HIS A 39 -11.72 31.01 -26.67
CA HIS A 39 -12.29 32.09 -25.86
C HIS A 39 -12.65 31.60 -24.46
N HIS A 40 -13.26 30.42 -24.35
CA HIS A 40 -13.57 29.79 -23.07
C HIS A 40 -12.29 29.49 -22.28
N VAL A 41 -11.28 28.91 -22.94
CA VAL A 41 -9.97 28.64 -22.31
C VAL A 41 -9.29 29.93 -21.82
N LYS A 42 -9.32 31.00 -22.62
CA LYS A 42 -8.77 32.31 -22.22
C LYS A 42 -9.55 32.93 -21.06
N SER A 43 -10.86 32.71 -20.98
CA SER A 43 -11.69 33.16 -19.85
C SER A 43 -11.30 32.44 -18.56
N LEU A 44 -11.15 31.12 -18.63
CA LEU A 44 -10.75 30.30 -17.48
C LEU A 44 -9.34 30.65 -16.99
N LEU A 45 -8.38 30.86 -17.90
CA LEU A 45 -7.05 31.36 -17.54
C LEU A 45 -7.09 32.74 -16.87
N LYS A 46 -7.99 33.63 -17.29
CA LYS A 46 -8.19 34.92 -16.62
C LYS A 46 -8.74 34.74 -15.21
N GLU A 47 -9.71 33.85 -15.04
CA GLU A 47 -10.31 33.55 -13.75
C GLU A 47 -9.27 32.99 -12.75
N ILE A 48 -8.44 32.03 -13.19
CA ILE A 48 -7.36 31.47 -12.39
C ILE A 48 -6.30 32.54 -12.05
N LEU A 49 -5.97 33.42 -13.00
CA LEU A 49 -5.02 34.51 -12.74
C LEU A 49 -5.56 35.53 -11.73
N GLN A 50 -6.86 35.80 -11.76
CA GLN A 50 -7.51 36.79 -10.88
C GLN A 50 -7.73 36.26 -9.47
N ASN A 51 -7.99 34.96 -9.32
CA ASN A 51 -8.31 34.34 -8.03
C ASN A 51 -7.52 33.04 -7.82
N PRO A 52 -6.18 33.05 -7.90
CA PRO A 52 -5.38 31.83 -7.84
C PRO A 52 -5.62 31.03 -6.55
N GLU A 53 -5.91 31.69 -5.44
CA GLU A 53 -6.17 31.06 -4.14
C GLU A 53 -7.40 30.12 -4.18
N GLN A 54 -8.39 30.40 -5.03
CA GLN A 54 -9.59 29.55 -5.19
C GLN A 54 -9.28 28.22 -5.86
N PHE A 55 -8.17 28.14 -6.60
CA PHE A 55 -7.80 26.98 -7.39
C PHE A 55 -6.62 26.19 -6.79
N GLU A 56 -6.02 26.62 -5.68
CA GLU A 56 -4.86 25.94 -5.05
C GLU A 56 -5.09 24.45 -4.81
N LYS A 57 -6.32 24.08 -4.43
CA LYS A 57 -6.71 22.71 -4.11
C LYS A 57 -7.40 21.98 -5.26
N ASP A 58 -7.48 22.60 -6.44
CA ASP A 58 -8.09 22.00 -7.63
C ASP A 58 -7.15 20.97 -8.28
N LEU A 59 -7.66 19.78 -8.61
CA LEU A 59 -6.87 18.70 -9.21
C LEU A 59 -6.45 18.97 -10.66
N THR A 60 -7.14 19.85 -11.36
CA THR A 60 -6.84 20.21 -12.75
C THR A 60 -6.00 21.48 -12.82
N PHE A 61 -6.38 22.52 -12.08
CA PHE A 61 -5.81 23.87 -12.17
C PHE A 61 -4.84 24.23 -11.04
N GLY A 62 -4.76 23.41 -9.98
CA GLY A 62 -3.92 23.72 -8.81
C GLY A 62 -2.45 23.93 -9.13
N GLN A 63 -1.89 23.23 -10.13
CA GLN A 63 -0.51 23.50 -10.58
C GLN A 63 -0.33 24.91 -11.16
N ILE A 64 -1.35 25.43 -11.84
CA ILE A 64 -1.34 26.79 -12.38
C ILE A 64 -1.39 27.79 -11.22
N ALA A 65 -2.33 27.57 -10.29
CA ALA A 65 -2.48 28.41 -9.10
C ALA A 65 -1.21 28.43 -8.25
N GLU A 66 -0.65 27.26 -7.93
CA GLU A 66 0.59 27.12 -7.17
C GLU A 66 1.75 27.82 -7.89
N ALA A 67 1.87 27.70 -9.21
CA ALA A 67 2.91 28.39 -9.98
C ALA A 67 2.74 29.92 -10.03
N LEU A 68 1.49 30.41 -9.91
CA LEU A 68 1.19 31.84 -9.83
C LEU A 68 1.49 32.40 -8.43
N LEU A 69 1.19 31.64 -7.39
CA LEU A 69 1.38 32.01 -5.99
C LEU A 69 2.81 31.78 -5.51
N SER A 70 3.53 30.85 -6.13
CA SER A 70 4.90 30.49 -5.78
C SER A 70 5.89 31.56 -6.22
N SER A 71 6.33 32.38 -5.26
CA SER A 71 7.57 33.16 -5.30
C SER A 71 8.67 32.58 -4.39
N LYS A 72 8.43 31.44 -3.73
CA LYS A 72 9.33 30.91 -2.69
C LYS A 72 10.42 30.02 -3.29
N LYS A 73 11.69 30.38 -3.08
CA LYS A 73 12.80 29.45 -3.24
C LYS A 73 12.60 28.29 -2.26
N THR A 74 12.77 27.06 -2.75
CA THR A 74 12.75 25.88 -1.90
C THR A 74 13.95 25.92 -0.95
N GLU A 75 13.70 26.22 0.33
CA GLU A 75 14.75 26.25 1.35
C GLU A 75 14.99 24.84 1.91
N LYS A 76 16.27 24.54 2.19
CA LYS A 76 16.65 23.28 2.82
C LYS A 76 16.08 23.23 4.23
N ARG A 77 15.26 22.24 4.53
CA ARG A 77 14.67 22.07 5.85
C ARG A 77 15.67 21.41 6.80
N MET A 78 15.63 21.80 8.08
CA MET A 78 16.46 21.22 9.13
C MET A 78 15.69 20.17 9.91
N LEU A 79 16.41 19.18 10.45
CA LEU A 79 15.86 18.23 11.40
C LEU A 79 15.80 18.84 12.80
N ASN A 80 14.78 18.44 13.57
CA ASN A 80 14.68 18.76 14.98
C ASN A 80 15.81 18.07 15.76
N THR A 81 16.29 18.73 16.82
CA THR A 81 17.29 18.15 17.72
C THR A 81 16.72 16.93 18.46
N ASN A 82 15.49 17.07 18.95
CA ASN A 82 14.76 16.04 19.69
C ASN A 82 13.85 15.25 18.76
N ARG A 83 13.63 13.98 19.11
CA ARG A 83 12.66 13.11 18.44
C ARG A 83 11.26 13.41 18.95
N ALA A 84 10.27 13.24 18.09
CA ALA A 84 8.89 13.06 18.51
C ALA A 84 8.74 11.83 19.43
N SER A 85 7.64 11.78 20.19
CA SER A 85 7.34 10.65 21.08
C SER A 85 7.22 9.34 20.31
N PHE A 86 7.64 8.22 20.89
CA PHE A 86 7.54 6.94 20.23
C PHE A 86 7.56 5.76 21.19
N GLN A 87 7.05 4.62 20.72
CA GLN A 87 7.12 3.33 21.40
C GLN A 87 7.71 2.25 20.49
N ILE A 88 8.50 1.33 21.04
CA ILE A 88 9.01 0.16 20.32
C ILE A 88 8.44 -1.09 20.99
N PHE A 89 7.78 -1.92 20.20
CA PHE A 89 7.23 -3.20 20.61
C PHE A 89 8.17 -4.32 20.17
N GLY A 90 8.52 -5.21 21.10
CA GLY A 90 9.47 -6.30 20.87
C GLY A 90 10.95 -5.91 21.03
N ASN A 91 11.80 -6.92 21.21
CA ASN A 91 13.20 -6.75 21.61
C ASN A 91 14.20 -7.02 20.46
N ASN A 92 13.84 -7.90 19.52
CA ASN A 92 14.70 -8.39 18.44
C ASN A 92 14.56 -7.56 17.17
N ILE A 93 14.90 -6.26 17.26
CA ILE A 93 14.87 -5.31 16.14
C ILE A 93 16.25 -4.71 15.93
N SER A 94 16.73 -4.73 14.67
CA SER A 94 18.05 -4.24 14.30
C SER A 94 18.21 -2.74 14.55
N ASP A 95 19.43 -2.30 14.88
CA ASP A 95 19.73 -0.89 15.08
C ASP A 95 19.54 -0.08 13.80
N GLU A 96 19.73 -0.68 12.62
CA GLU A 96 19.45 -0.05 11.33
C GLU A 96 17.96 0.34 11.22
N ALA A 97 17.05 -0.60 11.53
CA ALA A 97 15.60 -0.31 11.51
C ALA A 97 15.21 0.75 12.53
N LYS A 98 15.77 0.68 13.75
CA LYS A 98 15.55 1.70 14.80
C LYS A 98 16.06 3.07 14.34
N ASN A 99 17.24 3.14 13.74
CA ASN A 99 17.83 4.39 13.25
C ASN A 99 17.02 5.02 12.11
N GLN A 100 16.39 4.22 11.25
CA GLN A 100 15.43 4.71 10.25
C GLN A 100 14.25 5.43 10.92
N LEU A 101 13.61 4.80 11.92
CA LEU A 101 12.53 5.44 12.67
C LEU A 101 13.02 6.69 13.42
N TYR A 102 14.18 6.63 14.08
CA TYR A 102 14.75 7.76 14.83
C TYR A 102 15.03 8.97 13.96
N THR A 103 15.43 8.76 12.70
CA THR A 103 15.63 9.84 11.74
C THR A 103 14.29 10.44 11.33
N ALA A 104 13.28 9.60 11.06
CA ALA A 104 11.93 10.06 10.73
C ALA A 104 11.28 10.85 11.88
N LEU A 105 11.50 10.44 13.13
CA LEU A 105 10.99 11.16 14.31
C LEU A 105 11.62 12.54 14.52
N LYS A 106 12.72 12.86 13.84
CA LYS A 106 13.34 14.19 13.87
C LYS A 106 12.83 15.14 12.78
N LEU A 107 11.93 14.70 11.90
CA LEU A 107 11.33 15.62 10.93
C LEU A 107 10.52 16.68 11.68
N PRO A 108 10.50 17.94 11.20
CA PRO A 108 9.76 19.02 11.85
C PRO A 108 8.24 18.80 11.89
N ILE A 109 7.72 17.91 11.05
CA ILE A 109 6.31 17.55 10.96
C ILE A 109 5.94 16.32 11.80
N SER A 110 6.90 15.62 12.42
CA SER A 110 6.64 14.38 13.14
C SER A 110 5.96 14.62 14.48
N ALA A 111 4.87 13.92 14.73
CA ALA A 111 4.07 14.04 15.96
C ALA A 111 4.31 12.86 16.92
N GLN A 112 4.28 11.63 16.40
CA GLN A 112 4.46 10.39 17.16
C GLN A 112 4.90 9.27 16.22
N GLY A 113 5.55 8.23 16.74
CA GLY A 113 5.79 7.02 15.96
C GLY A 113 5.75 5.75 16.78
N ALA A 114 5.73 4.61 16.11
CA ALA A 114 5.83 3.31 16.75
C ALA A 114 6.63 2.34 15.86
N LEU A 115 7.18 1.31 16.49
CA LEU A 115 7.87 0.22 15.79
C LEU A 115 7.32 -1.12 16.25
N MET A 116 6.85 -1.93 15.30
CA MET A 116 6.20 -3.21 15.55
C MET A 116 7.24 -4.34 15.72
N PRO A 117 6.92 -5.48 16.36
CA PRO A 117 7.90 -6.55 16.63
C PRO A 117 8.50 -7.21 15.38
N ASP A 118 7.78 -7.20 14.27
CA ASP A 118 8.22 -7.68 12.95
C ASP A 118 9.18 -6.72 12.23
N ALA A 119 9.55 -5.60 12.87
CA ALA A 119 10.31 -4.56 12.21
C ALA A 119 11.69 -5.00 11.73
N HIS A 120 12.06 -4.52 10.54
CA HIS A 120 13.35 -4.75 9.90
C HIS A 120 13.66 -3.60 8.92
N SER A 121 14.93 -3.49 8.51
CA SER A 121 15.36 -2.38 7.67
C SER A 121 14.69 -2.44 6.29
N GLY A 122 14.31 -1.25 5.82
CA GLY A 122 13.70 -1.04 4.50
C GLY A 122 14.24 0.22 3.84
N TYR A 123 13.49 0.80 2.91
CA TYR A 123 13.83 2.09 2.29
C TYR A 123 12.88 3.20 2.76
N GLY A 124 13.36 4.25 3.40
CA GLY A 124 12.51 5.23 4.09
C GLY A 124 12.16 4.78 5.51
N LEU A 125 10.87 4.73 5.83
CA LEU A 125 10.39 4.16 7.09
C LEU A 125 10.76 2.65 7.13
N PRO A 126 11.22 2.11 8.27
CA PRO A 126 11.46 0.66 8.38
C PRO A 126 10.16 -0.09 8.11
N ILE A 127 10.26 -1.32 7.61
CA ILE A 127 9.11 -2.23 7.57
C ILE A 127 8.77 -2.54 9.03
N GLY A 128 7.48 -2.55 9.42
CA GLY A 128 7.04 -2.54 10.81
C GLY A 128 6.97 -1.15 11.43
N GLY A 129 7.24 -0.08 10.67
CA GLY A 129 7.23 1.29 11.17
C GLY A 129 5.88 1.98 11.04
N VAL A 130 5.54 2.77 12.05
CA VAL A 130 4.38 3.67 12.07
C VAL A 130 4.85 5.09 12.39
N LEU A 131 4.39 6.08 11.63
CA LEU A 131 4.76 7.49 11.83
C LEU A 131 3.56 8.40 11.60
N ALA A 132 3.12 9.09 12.66
CA ALA A 132 2.15 10.17 12.59
C ALA A 132 2.87 11.50 12.31
N VAL A 133 2.40 12.24 11.30
CA VAL A 133 2.90 13.56 10.95
C VAL A 133 1.77 14.58 10.79
N GLU A 134 2.08 15.86 10.99
CA GLU A 134 1.13 16.96 10.84
C GLU A 134 1.00 17.37 9.37
N ASN A 135 -0.22 17.29 8.81
CA ASN A 135 -0.64 17.83 7.50
C ASN A 135 0.31 17.56 6.31
N ALA A 136 0.93 16.39 6.28
CA ALA A 136 1.89 16.03 5.24
C ALA A 136 1.83 14.53 4.94
N VAL A 137 2.27 14.17 3.74
CA VAL A 137 2.37 12.77 3.32
C VAL A 137 3.77 12.49 2.79
N ILE A 138 4.38 11.41 3.28
CA ILE A 138 5.74 10.96 2.94
C ILE A 138 5.61 9.73 2.02
N PRO A 139 5.87 9.85 0.71
CA PRO A 139 5.66 8.73 -0.22
C PRO A 139 6.42 7.45 0.15
N TYR A 140 7.68 7.55 0.56
CA TYR A 140 8.45 6.38 1.04
C TYR A 140 8.05 5.89 2.44
N GLY A 141 7.30 6.71 3.19
CA GLY A 141 6.65 6.31 4.43
C GLY A 141 5.44 5.42 4.20
N VAL A 142 4.79 5.52 3.03
CA VAL A 142 3.78 4.57 2.55
C VAL A 142 4.44 3.32 1.97
N GLY A 143 5.49 3.53 1.16
CA GLY A 143 6.22 2.47 0.47
C GLY A 143 5.88 2.35 -1.02
N MET A 144 6.63 1.50 -1.72
CA MET A 144 6.53 1.36 -3.17
C MET A 144 5.30 0.58 -3.62
N ASP A 145 4.81 -0.35 -2.81
CA ASP A 145 3.58 -1.10 -3.10
C ASP A 145 2.43 -0.54 -2.27
N ILE A 146 1.88 0.57 -2.76
CA ILE A 146 0.79 1.31 -2.12
C ILE A 146 -0.43 0.38 -2.00
N GLY A 147 -1.04 0.34 -0.81
CA GLY A 147 -2.25 -0.45 -0.57
C GLY A 147 -2.02 -1.96 -0.56
N CYS A 148 -0.76 -2.41 -0.45
CA CYS A 148 -0.44 -3.81 -0.19
C CYS A 148 -1.21 -4.27 1.06
N ARG A 149 -1.88 -5.42 0.93
CA ARG A 149 -2.86 -5.89 1.91
C ARG A 149 -2.96 -7.42 1.95
N MET A 150 -3.54 -7.87 3.05
CA MET A 150 -4.01 -9.24 3.22
C MET A 150 -5.52 -9.29 2.98
N SER A 151 -6.00 -10.36 2.35
CA SER A 151 -7.43 -10.65 2.21
C SER A 151 -7.66 -12.14 2.42
N LEU A 152 -8.47 -12.49 3.42
CA LEU A 152 -8.90 -13.84 3.76
C LEU A 152 -10.38 -13.99 3.46
N SER A 153 -10.75 -14.98 2.63
CA SER A 153 -12.13 -15.46 2.53
C SER A 153 -12.27 -16.82 3.18
N ILE A 154 -13.20 -16.93 4.12
CA ILE A 154 -13.59 -18.19 4.76
C ILE A 154 -14.78 -18.76 3.98
N LEU A 155 -14.69 -20.01 3.57
CA LEU A 155 -15.71 -20.66 2.73
C LEU A 155 -16.63 -21.58 3.54
N ASP A 156 -17.80 -21.86 2.97
CA ASP A 156 -18.73 -22.88 3.45
C ASP A 156 -18.29 -24.32 3.17
N THR A 157 -17.26 -24.50 2.34
CA THR A 157 -16.68 -25.79 2.00
C THR A 157 -15.91 -26.38 3.20
N PRO A 158 -16.15 -27.66 3.56
CA PRO A 158 -15.38 -28.35 4.58
C PRO A 158 -13.89 -28.44 4.24
N VAL A 159 -13.01 -28.19 5.21
CA VAL A 159 -11.55 -28.25 5.01
C VAL A 159 -11.06 -29.62 4.52
N SER A 160 -11.77 -30.71 4.85
CA SER A 160 -11.45 -32.08 4.42
C SER A 160 -11.46 -32.26 2.89
N TYR A 161 -12.12 -31.38 2.14
CA TYR A 161 -12.10 -31.40 0.68
C TYR A 161 -10.71 -31.07 0.13
N LEU A 162 -9.90 -30.31 0.87
CA LEU A 162 -8.53 -29.99 0.47
C LEU A 162 -7.66 -31.26 0.45
N ASP A 163 -7.84 -32.14 1.42
CA ASP A 163 -7.13 -33.42 1.50
C ASP A 163 -7.63 -34.43 0.45
N GLY A 164 -8.94 -34.48 0.22
CA GLY A 164 -9.55 -35.41 -0.74
C GLY A 164 -9.39 -35.03 -2.22
N ALA A 165 -9.05 -33.78 -2.53
CA ALA A 165 -8.98 -33.26 -3.91
C ALA A 165 -7.81 -32.27 -4.13
N ARG A 166 -6.66 -32.52 -3.50
CA ARG A 166 -5.51 -31.60 -3.52
C ARG A 166 -5.12 -31.12 -4.92
N ASP A 167 -4.99 -32.04 -5.88
CA ASP A 167 -4.65 -31.74 -7.28
C ASP A 167 -5.62 -30.74 -7.93
N LYS A 168 -6.92 -30.80 -7.58
CA LYS A 168 -7.93 -29.84 -8.06
C LYS A 168 -7.61 -28.43 -7.58
N TYR A 169 -7.26 -28.27 -6.30
CA TYR A 169 -6.96 -26.95 -5.72
C TYR A 169 -5.62 -26.40 -6.23
N GLU A 170 -4.61 -27.26 -6.41
CA GLU A 170 -3.34 -26.89 -7.03
C GLU A 170 -3.55 -26.36 -8.46
N LYS A 171 -4.31 -27.12 -9.27
CA LYS A 171 -4.69 -26.70 -10.62
C LYS A 171 -5.52 -25.40 -10.61
N THR A 172 -6.45 -25.28 -9.67
CA THR A 172 -7.29 -24.08 -9.51
C THR A 172 -6.43 -22.84 -9.25
N LEU A 173 -5.47 -22.91 -8.32
CA LEU A 173 -4.52 -21.81 -8.13
C LEU A 173 -3.75 -21.54 -9.42
N ALA A 174 -3.17 -22.55 -10.06
CA ALA A 174 -2.37 -22.40 -11.28
C ALA A 174 -3.14 -21.72 -12.45
N GLU A 175 -4.43 -22.02 -12.61
CA GLU A 175 -5.25 -21.50 -13.71
C GLU A 175 -5.85 -20.12 -13.41
N HIS A 176 -6.23 -19.85 -12.16
CA HIS A 176 -7.06 -18.69 -11.80
C HIS A 176 -6.33 -17.54 -11.10
N THR A 177 -5.04 -17.65 -10.86
CA THR A 177 -4.20 -16.53 -10.38
C THR A 177 -3.09 -16.21 -11.38
N LYS A 178 -2.51 -15.01 -11.28
CA LYS A 178 -1.48 -14.50 -12.20
C LYS A 178 -0.37 -13.81 -11.42
N PHE A 179 0.88 -14.11 -11.72
CA PHE A 179 2.05 -13.63 -10.97
C PHE A 179 3.11 -12.97 -11.87
N GLY A 180 4.06 -12.30 -11.25
CA GLY A 180 5.14 -11.59 -11.93
C GLY A 180 4.71 -10.30 -12.62
N MET A 181 5.59 -9.81 -13.50
CA MET A 181 5.43 -8.49 -14.14
C MET A 181 4.51 -8.52 -15.37
N TYR A 182 4.47 -9.65 -16.07
CA TYR A 182 3.86 -9.75 -17.39
C TYR A 182 2.64 -10.68 -17.46
N GLU A 183 2.44 -11.57 -16.48
CA GLU A 183 1.29 -12.47 -16.48
C GLU A 183 0.01 -11.70 -16.14
N THR A 184 -1.00 -11.79 -16.99
CA THR A 184 -2.29 -11.12 -16.83
C THR A 184 -3.43 -12.05 -17.23
N HIS A 185 -4.64 -11.75 -16.74
CA HIS A 185 -5.83 -12.49 -17.16
C HIS A 185 -6.19 -12.15 -18.60
N LYS A 186 -6.69 -13.13 -19.35
CA LYS A 186 -7.20 -12.90 -20.71
C LYS A 186 -8.53 -12.14 -20.72
N SER A 187 -9.34 -12.37 -19.69
CA SER A 187 -10.62 -11.70 -19.47
C SER A 187 -10.55 -10.83 -18.22
N HIS A 188 -11.05 -9.61 -18.34
CA HIS A 188 -11.12 -8.62 -17.28
C HIS A 188 -12.57 -8.41 -16.88
N ILE A 189 -12.79 -8.15 -15.60
CA ILE A 189 -14.07 -7.66 -15.13
C ILE A 189 -14.16 -6.16 -15.44
N ASP A 190 -15.33 -5.72 -15.88
CA ASP A 190 -15.66 -4.30 -15.77
C ASP A 190 -15.84 -3.98 -14.29
N HIS A 191 -15.13 -2.95 -13.83
CA HIS A 191 -15.15 -2.55 -12.44
C HIS A 191 -15.22 -1.02 -12.36
N GLU A 192 -16.13 -0.52 -11.53
CA GLU A 192 -16.41 0.90 -11.32
C GLU A 192 -15.18 1.74 -10.91
N ILE A 193 -14.10 1.11 -10.43
CA ILE A 193 -12.86 1.81 -10.09
C ILE A 193 -12.29 2.54 -11.30
N PHE A 194 -12.49 2.01 -12.51
CA PHE A 194 -12.03 2.60 -13.75
C PHE A 194 -12.93 3.72 -14.28
N ASP A 195 -14.11 3.90 -13.69
CA ASP A 195 -15.04 4.98 -14.05
C ASP A 195 -14.76 6.26 -13.25
N ARG A 196 -13.85 6.20 -12.27
CA ARG A 196 -13.47 7.37 -11.48
C ARG A 196 -12.78 8.43 -12.34
N ASP A 197 -13.33 9.64 -12.29
CA ASP A 197 -12.80 10.82 -12.99
C ASP A 197 -11.34 11.15 -12.65
N THR A 198 -10.85 10.69 -11.49
CA THR A 198 -9.45 10.86 -11.08
C THR A 198 -8.46 10.28 -12.09
N PHE A 199 -8.83 9.19 -12.79
CA PHE A 199 -8.02 8.66 -13.88
C PHE A 199 -7.87 9.66 -15.02
N ASP A 200 -8.85 10.52 -15.29
CA ASP A 200 -8.77 11.51 -16.36
C ASP A 200 -8.17 12.84 -15.90
N MET A 201 -8.41 13.23 -14.65
CA MET A 201 -7.91 14.49 -14.07
C MET A 201 -6.40 14.46 -13.79
N ILE A 202 -5.88 13.34 -13.27
CA ILE A 202 -4.48 13.22 -12.85
C ILE A 202 -3.66 12.56 -13.98
N PRO A 203 -2.65 13.25 -14.54
CA PRO A 203 -1.96 12.83 -15.76
C PRO A 203 -1.23 11.48 -15.63
N ILE A 204 -0.60 11.21 -14.48
CA ILE A 204 0.05 9.90 -14.26
C ILE A 204 -0.98 8.77 -14.22
N LEU A 205 -2.13 8.97 -13.58
CA LEU A 205 -3.19 7.97 -13.49
C LEU A 205 -3.78 7.71 -14.87
N LYS A 206 -4.00 8.75 -15.68
CA LYS A 206 -4.49 8.61 -17.06
C LYS A 206 -3.62 7.70 -17.91
N ARG A 207 -2.30 7.90 -17.83
CA ARG A 207 -1.32 7.05 -18.52
C ARG A 207 -1.34 5.62 -17.99
N LEU A 208 -1.54 5.43 -16.70
CA LEU A 208 -1.51 4.12 -16.05
C LEU A 208 -2.84 3.34 -16.15
N LYS A 209 -3.97 3.99 -16.48
CA LYS A 209 -5.30 3.35 -16.56
C LYS A 209 -5.29 2.05 -17.39
N GLY A 210 -4.73 2.09 -18.60
CA GLY A 210 -4.65 0.91 -19.47
C GLY A 210 -3.76 -0.22 -18.90
N LYS A 211 -2.71 0.12 -18.16
CA LYS A 211 -1.85 -0.85 -17.45
C LYS A 211 -2.60 -1.47 -16.27
N ALA A 212 -3.31 -0.64 -15.48
CA ALA A 212 -4.13 -1.08 -14.36
C ALA A 212 -5.25 -2.03 -14.81
N ILE A 213 -5.99 -1.70 -15.88
CA ILE A 213 -7.00 -2.60 -16.45
C ILE A 213 -6.38 -3.97 -16.77
N LYS A 214 -5.24 -3.99 -17.47
CA LYS A 214 -4.56 -5.25 -17.83
C LYS A 214 -4.12 -6.06 -16.60
N GLN A 215 -3.65 -5.41 -15.54
CA GLN A 215 -3.10 -6.05 -14.35
C GLN A 215 -4.13 -6.41 -13.27
N MET A 216 -5.39 -5.99 -13.43
CA MET A 216 -6.48 -6.28 -12.49
C MET A 216 -6.56 -7.78 -12.18
N GLY A 217 -6.65 -8.12 -10.90
CA GLY A 217 -6.76 -9.52 -10.43
C GLY A 217 -5.47 -10.35 -10.54
N SER A 218 -4.32 -9.73 -10.83
CA SER A 218 -2.99 -10.37 -10.70
C SER A 218 -2.38 -10.09 -9.33
N SER A 219 -1.54 -11.00 -8.84
CA SER A 219 -0.89 -10.90 -7.53
C SER A 219 0.50 -10.26 -7.61
N GLY A 220 1.26 -10.52 -8.68
CA GLY A 220 2.60 -9.95 -8.84
C GLY A 220 3.76 -10.78 -8.36
N GLY A 221 4.83 -10.12 -7.92
CA GLY A 221 6.09 -10.78 -7.53
C GLY A 221 6.54 -10.35 -6.13
N GLY A 222 7.73 -10.80 -5.73
CA GLY A 222 8.24 -10.59 -4.38
C GLY A 222 7.54 -11.51 -3.36
N ASN A 223 7.09 -10.95 -2.23
CA ASN A 223 6.45 -11.69 -1.14
C ASN A 223 4.93 -11.89 -1.34
N HIS A 224 4.40 -11.58 -2.53
CA HIS A 224 2.99 -11.76 -2.85
C HIS A 224 2.66 -13.24 -3.07
N PHE A 225 1.49 -13.65 -2.60
CA PHE A 225 1.05 -15.04 -2.67
C PHE A 225 -0.48 -15.15 -2.74
N VAL A 226 -0.95 -16.33 -3.16
CA VAL A 226 -2.33 -16.76 -2.99
C VAL A 226 -2.34 -18.21 -2.54
N GLU A 227 -3.13 -18.51 -1.51
CA GLU A 227 -3.07 -19.76 -0.77
C GLU A 227 -4.46 -20.34 -0.51
N PHE A 228 -4.55 -21.66 -0.57
CA PHE A 228 -5.60 -22.42 0.11
C PHE A 228 -5.05 -22.95 1.43
N GLY A 229 -5.85 -22.84 2.49
CA GLY A 229 -5.44 -23.25 3.83
C GLY A 229 -6.61 -23.63 4.73
N GLU A 230 -6.26 -24.13 5.91
CA GLU A 230 -7.20 -24.38 7.00
C GLU A 230 -7.34 -23.11 7.84
N VAL A 231 -8.56 -22.63 8.01
CA VAL A 231 -8.89 -21.59 8.98
C VAL A 231 -9.45 -22.27 10.23
N GLU A 232 -8.89 -21.97 11.39
CA GLU A 232 -9.40 -22.43 12.68
C GLU A 232 -9.87 -21.21 13.48
N ILE A 233 -11.18 -21.12 13.72
CA ILE A 233 -11.80 -20.11 14.58
C ILE A 233 -11.85 -20.67 16.01
N THR A 234 -11.17 -19.98 16.94
CA THR A 234 -11.02 -20.42 18.34
C THR A 234 -11.86 -19.59 19.31
N GLY A 235 -12.17 -18.34 18.94
CA GLY A 235 -13.05 -17.44 19.69
C GLY A 235 -14.43 -17.29 19.04
N GLU A 236 -15.40 -16.79 19.82
CA GLU A 236 -16.61 -16.22 19.26
C GLU A 236 -16.36 -14.73 19.05
N ASP A 237 -16.67 -14.22 17.86
CA ASP A 237 -16.57 -12.80 17.54
C ASP A 237 -17.72 -12.43 16.61
N GLU A 238 -18.48 -11.40 16.98
CA GLU A 238 -19.69 -10.99 16.27
C GLU A 238 -19.40 -10.50 14.85
N GLN A 239 -18.24 -9.88 14.62
CA GLN A 239 -17.87 -9.39 13.29
C GLN A 239 -17.45 -10.52 12.36
N ILE A 240 -16.78 -11.55 12.88
CA ILE A 240 -16.52 -12.78 12.10
C ILE A 240 -17.82 -13.51 11.81
N GLY A 241 -18.73 -13.59 12.79
CA GLY A 241 -20.06 -14.17 12.61
C GLY A 241 -20.04 -15.68 12.33
N LEU A 242 -18.98 -16.39 12.72
CA LEU A 242 -18.83 -17.83 12.52
C LEU A 242 -18.62 -18.58 13.85
N PRO A 243 -19.20 -19.78 13.99
CA PRO A 243 -18.94 -20.62 15.15
C PRO A 243 -17.50 -21.12 15.16
N LYS A 244 -17.03 -21.51 16.35
CA LYS A 244 -15.73 -22.18 16.51
C LYS A 244 -15.67 -23.42 15.64
N GLY A 245 -14.55 -23.62 14.96
CA GLY A 245 -14.39 -24.74 14.05
C GLY A 245 -13.35 -24.52 12.97
N LYS A 246 -13.26 -25.50 12.08
CA LYS A 246 -12.31 -25.52 10.98
C LYS A 246 -13.01 -25.33 9.63
N TYR A 247 -12.44 -24.45 8.81
CA TYR A 247 -12.99 -24.03 7.54
C TYR A 247 -11.93 -24.05 6.46
N LEU A 248 -12.35 -24.13 5.20
CA LEU A 248 -11.47 -23.85 4.07
C LEU A 248 -11.32 -22.33 3.91
N GLY A 249 -10.07 -21.85 3.85
CA GLY A 249 -9.74 -20.45 3.60
C GLY A 249 -9.04 -20.23 2.27
N ILE A 250 -9.30 -19.07 1.66
CA ILE A 250 -8.49 -18.48 0.59
C ILE A 250 -7.80 -17.25 1.17
N LEU A 251 -6.48 -17.27 1.24
CA LEU A 251 -5.69 -16.12 1.66
C LEU A 251 -4.95 -15.55 0.45
N SER A 252 -4.97 -14.24 0.27
CA SER A 252 -4.12 -13.58 -0.71
C SER A 252 -3.38 -12.40 -0.11
N HIS A 253 -2.16 -12.21 -0.58
CA HIS A 253 -1.28 -11.10 -0.27
C HIS A 253 -0.87 -10.45 -1.60
N SER A 254 -1.33 -9.23 -1.81
CA SER A 254 -1.03 -8.45 -3.01
C SER A 254 -1.25 -6.96 -2.73
N GLY A 255 -1.03 -6.14 -3.75
CA GLY A 255 -1.16 -4.69 -3.66
C GLY A 255 -1.63 -4.08 -4.96
N SER A 256 -1.34 -2.80 -5.15
CA SER A 256 -1.80 -2.02 -6.31
C SER A 256 -0.95 -2.23 -7.57
N ARG A 257 -0.08 -3.24 -7.59
CA ARG A 257 0.64 -3.70 -8.77
C ARG A 257 1.49 -2.58 -9.38
N GLY A 258 1.61 -2.59 -10.71
CA GLY A 258 2.34 -1.55 -11.42
C GLY A 258 1.68 -0.17 -11.36
N LEU A 259 0.44 -0.03 -10.88
CA LEU A 259 -0.20 1.26 -10.68
C LEU A 259 0.44 1.97 -9.48
N GLY A 260 0.43 1.36 -8.29
CA GLY A 260 1.01 1.98 -7.10
C GLY A 260 2.52 2.16 -7.18
N ALA A 261 3.25 1.20 -7.77
CA ALA A 261 4.69 1.32 -7.92
C ALA A 261 5.11 2.57 -8.71
N GLU A 262 4.40 2.88 -9.80
CA GLU A 262 4.68 4.05 -10.65
C GLU A 262 4.25 5.35 -9.97
N ILE A 263 3.12 5.33 -9.23
CA ILE A 263 2.66 6.46 -8.40
C ILE A 263 3.72 6.77 -7.33
N ALA A 264 4.11 5.76 -6.55
CA ALA A 264 5.12 5.88 -5.50
C ALA A 264 6.45 6.40 -6.06
N GLN A 265 6.93 5.84 -7.18
CA GLN A 265 8.18 6.28 -7.81
C GLN A 265 8.12 7.74 -8.25
N TYR A 266 7.02 8.15 -8.89
CA TYR A 266 6.86 9.52 -9.37
C TYR A 266 6.83 10.51 -8.20
N TYR A 267 5.93 10.30 -7.23
CA TYR A 267 5.75 11.26 -6.13
C TYR A 267 6.89 11.25 -5.12
N SER A 268 7.62 10.13 -4.98
CA SER A 268 8.84 10.11 -4.18
C SER A 268 9.93 11.04 -4.74
N ARG A 269 10.11 11.03 -6.06
CA ARG A 269 11.04 11.96 -6.73
C ARG A 269 10.57 13.40 -6.59
N VAL A 270 9.29 13.67 -6.81
CA VAL A 270 8.70 15.00 -6.65
C VAL A 270 8.87 15.49 -5.20
N ALA A 271 8.64 14.65 -4.20
CA ALA A 271 8.83 15.01 -2.80
C ALA A 271 10.28 15.40 -2.50
N VAL A 272 11.26 14.66 -3.02
CA VAL A 272 12.69 15.00 -2.87
C VAL A 272 13.03 16.36 -3.48
N GLU A 273 12.44 16.69 -4.64
CA GLU A 273 12.64 17.98 -5.31
C GLU A 273 11.98 19.15 -4.55
N GLN A 274 10.78 18.93 -3.99
CA GLN A 274 10.00 19.95 -3.28
C GLN A 274 10.37 20.12 -1.80
N CYS A 275 10.97 19.10 -1.19
CA CYS A 275 11.37 19.08 0.21
C CYS A 275 12.84 18.62 0.36
N PRO A 276 13.82 19.49 0.04
CA PRO A 276 15.23 19.21 0.27
C PRO A 276 15.53 19.04 1.75
N LEU A 277 16.11 17.89 2.09
CA LEU A 277 16.47 17.52 3.46
C LEU A 277 17.98 17.23 3.55
N PRO A 278 18.54 17.10 4.76
CA PRO A 278 19.85 16.50 4.94
C PRO A 278 19.92 15.10 4.32
N LYS A 279 21.11 14.68 3.90
CA LYS A 279 21.32 13.45 3.10
C LYS A 279 20.77 12.21 3.81
N GLU A 280 20.96 12.15 5.12
CA GLU A 280 20.49 11.09 6.01
C GLU A 280 18.96 10.98 6.09
N ALA A 281 18.24 12.08 5.83
CA ALA A 281 16.78 12.15 5.91
C ALA A 281 16.10 12.32 4.56
N GLN A 282 16.85 12.34 3.44
CA GLN A 282 16.32 12.64 2.11
C GLN A 282 15.19 11.70 1.68
N GLN A 283 15.24 10.44 2.11
CA GLN A 283 14.20 9.44 1.87
C GLN A 283 12.88 9.71 2.61
N PHE A 284 12.84 10.68 3.53
CA PHE A 284 11.65 11.11 4.26
C PHE A 284 11.08 12.43 3.75
N ALA A 285 11.49 12.87 2.57
CA ALA A 285 10.91 14.05 1.93
C ALA A 285 9.39 13.88 1.77
N TRP A 286 8.64 14.94 2.03
CA TRP A 286 7.18 14.92 2.08
C TRP A 286 6.55 15.90 1.12
N LEU A 287 5.25 15.72 0.90
CA LEU A 287 4.37 16.65 0.23
C LEU A 287 3.37 17.20 1.26
N ASP A 288 3.21 18.52 1.31
CA ASP A 288 2.27 19.20 2.20
C ASP A 288 0.85 19.07 1.64
N LEU A 289 -0.11 18.64 2.46
CA LEU A 289 -1.49 18.40 2.01
C LEU A 289 -2.27 19.69 1.69
N ASN A 290 -1.72 20.87 1.98
CA ASN A 290 -2.28 22.13 1.50
C ASN A 290 -1.83 22.49 0.09
N THR A 291 -0.83 21.81 -0.48
CA THR A 291 -0.38 22.09 -1.86
C THR A 291 -1.06 21.19 -2.87
N HIS A 292 -1.08 21.63 -4.12
CA HIS A 292 -1.63 20.83 -5.21
C HIS A 292 -0.93 19.46 -5.30
N LEU A 293 0.41 19.41 -5.23
CA LEU A 293 1.15 18.15 -5.31
C LEU A 293 0.84 17.19 -4.15
N GLY A 294 0.64 17.71 -2.93
CA GLY A 294 0.21 16.90 -1.80
C GLY A 294 -1.18 16.29 -2.00
N LEU A 295 -2.13 17.10 -2.48
CA LEU A 295 -3.49 16.63 -2.77
C LEU A 295 -3.54 15.65 -3.94
N GLU A 296 -2.75 15.90 -4.99
CA GLU A 296 -2.66 15.03 -6.16
C GLU A 296 -2.10 13.65 -5.77
N TYR A 297 -1.00 13.62 -4.97
CA TYR A 297 -0.48 12.35 -4.45
C TYR A 297 -1.46 11.67 -3.50
N TRP A 298 -2.07 12.40 -2.56
CA TRP A 298 -3.06 11.84 -1.64
C TRP A 298 -4.21 11.17 -2.40
N THR A 299 -4.72 11.83 -3.44
CA THR A 299 -5.77 11.30 -4.31
C THR A 299 -5.30 10.07 -5.09
N ALA A 300 -4.11 10.11 -5.68
CA ALA A 300 -3.53 8.99 -6.42
C ALA A 300 -3.26 7.78 -5.53
N MET A 301 -2.76 8.01 -4.31
CA MET A 301 -2.52 6.98 -3.29
C MET A 301 -3.83 6.30 -2.89
N ASN A 302 -4.88 7.07 -2.61
CA ASN A 302 -6.20 6.52 -2.29
C ASN A 302 -6.80 5.71 -3.43
N LEU A 303 -6.70 6.18 -4.67
CA LEU A 303 -7.10 5.38 -5.83
C LEU A 303 -6.31 4.06 -5.94
N ALA A 304 -4.99 4.09 -5.68
CA ALA A 304 -4.18 2.89 -5.69
C ALA A 304 -4.57 1.90 -4.59
N GLY A 305 -4.90 2.41 -3.40
CA GLY A 305 -5.46 1.63 -2.29
C GLY A 305 -6.74 0.91 -2.72
N ASP A 306 -7.72 1.64 -3.26
CA ASP A 306 -8.99 1.06 -3.71
C ASP A 306 -8.81 0.07 -4.87
N TYR A 307 -7.90 0.37 -5.80
CA TYR A 307 -7.52 -0.56 -6.87
C TYR A 307 -6.90 -1.85 -6.33
N ALA A 308 -6.12 -1.81 -5.26
CA ALA A 308 -5.61 -3.03 -4.62
C ALA A 308 -6.78 -3.87 -4.07
N SER A 309 -7.77 -3.26 -3.43
CA SER A 309 -9.00 -3.93 -2.97
C SER A 309 -9.70 -4.67 -4.12
N ALA A 310 -9.92 -3.96 -5.23
CA ALA A 310 -10.54 -4.51 -6.43
C ALA A 310 -9.74 -5.70 -7.02
N CYS A 311 -8.41 -5.66 -6.94
CA CYS A 311 -7.57 -6.79 -7.36
C CYS A 311 -7.82 -8.03 -6.50
N HIS A 312 -7.90 -7.87 -5.18
CA HIS A 312 -8.22 -8.97 -4.27
C HIS A 312 -9.63 -9.51 -4.51
N ASP A 313 -10.61 -8.63 -4.75
CA ASP A 313 -11.98 -9.03 -5.08
C ASP A 313 -12.02 -9.93 -6.31
N ASP A 314 -11.29 -9.58 -7.37
CA ASP A 314 -11.24 -10.39 -8.59
C ASP A 314 -10.52 -11.73 -8.37
N ILE A 315 -9.41 -11.75 -7.61
CA ILE A 315 -8.67 -12.97 -7.25
C ILE A 315 -9.61 -13.94 -6.51
N HIS A 316 -10.25 -13.45 -5.44
CA HIS A 316 -11.12 -14.27 -4.60
C HIS A 316 -12.36 -14.73 -5.37
N ARG A 317 -13.00 -13.85 -6.15
CA ARG A 317 -14.16 -14.19 -6.98
C ARG A 317 -13.86 -15.32 -7.96
N ARG A 318 -12.70 -15.29 -8.63
CA ARG A 318 -12.28 -16.36 -9.56
C ARG A 318 -12.09 -17.69 -8.84
N LEU A 319 -11.39 -17.68 -7.71
CA LEU A 319 -11.10 -18.89 -6.94
C LEU A 319 -12.36 -19.48 -6.30
N VAL A 320 -13.18 -18.67 -5.64
CA VAL A 320 -14.47 -19.08 -5.05
C VAL A 320 -15.36 -19.74 -6.11
N LYS A 321 -15.48 -19.10 -7.29
CA LYS A 321 -16.23 -19.66 -8.43
C LYS A 321 -15.65 -20.99 -8.91
N ALA A 322 -14.32 -21.09 -9.03
CA ALA A 322 -13.66 -22.29 -9.54
C ALA A 322 -13.77 -23.49 -8.59
N VAL A 323 -13.73 -23.25 -7.27
CA VAL A 323 -13.89 -24.32 -6.28
C VAL A 323 -15.36 -24.68 -6.01
N GLY A 324 -16.30 -23.81 -6.41
CA GLY A 324 -17.74 -24.00 -6.22
C GLY A 324 -18.22 -23.70 -4.80
N GLY A 325 -17.48 -22.87 -4.06
CA GLY A 325 -17.82 -22.50 -2.67
C GLY A 325 -18.59 -21.19 -2.57
N ARG A 326 -18.98 -20.82 -1.36
CA ARG A 326 -19.56 -19.51 -1.01
C ARG A 326 -18.78 -18.91 0.14
N VAL A 327 -18.55 -17.59 0.07
CA VAL A 327 -17.88 -16.85 1.14
C VAL A 327 -18.83 -16.72 2.32
N LYS A 328 -18.35 -17.11 3.51
CA LYS A 328 -19.05 -17.02 4.78
C LYS A 328 -18.62 -15.81 5.60
N ALA A 329 -17.34 -15.49 5.56
CA ALA A 329 -16.77 -14.29 6.16
C ALA A 329 -15.57 -13.84 5.34
N ARG A 330 -15.26 -12.54 5.43
CA ARG A 330 -14.09 -11.94 4.81
C ARG A 330 -13.39 -11.02 5.80
N ILE A 331 -12.08 -11.15 5.88
CA ILE A 331 -11.22 -10.32 6.73
C ILE A 331 -10.15 -9.73 5.82
N GLU A 332 -9.93 -8.42 5.89
CA GLU A 332 -8.88 -7.75 5.13
C GLU A 332 -8.24 -6.63 5.95
N ASN A 333 -6.97 -6.35 5.67
CA ASN A 333 -6.25 -5.28 6.33
C ASN A 333 -5.08 -4.80 5.45
N HIS A 334 -4.90 -3.48 5.35
CA HIS A 334 -3.80 -2.88 4.62
C HIS A 334 -2.55 -2.85 5.49
N HIS A 335 -1.38 -2.83 4.87
CA HIS A 335 -0.14 -2.68 5.61
C HIS A 335 0.90 -1.75 5.00
N ASN A 336 0.63 -1.13 3.85
CA ASN A 336 1.45 -0.09 3.24
C ASN A 336 0.56 1.08 2.79
N PHE A 337 0.27 2.02 3.68
CA PHE A 337 -0.65 3.12 3.38
C PHE A 337 -0.47 4.29 4.35
N ALA A 338 -1.18 5.39 4.08
CA ALA A 338 -1.30 6.51 5.01
C ALA A 338 -2.76 6.88 5.22
N TRP A 339 -3.13 7.16 6.47
CA TRP A 339 -4.50 7.49 6.86
C TRP A 339 -4.55 8.82 7.58
N LYS A 340 -5.65 9.54 7.40
CA LYS A 340 -5.97 10.70 8.20
C LYS A 340 -6.71 10.22 9.44
N GLU A 341 -6.13 10.45 10.60
CA GLU A 341 -6.63 9.96 11.89
C GLU A 341 -6.58 11.04 12.96
N ILE A 342 -7.32 10.85 14.05
CA ILE A 342 -7.28 11.72 15.21
C ILE A 342 -6.54 10.99 16.33
N HIS A 343 -5.38 11.52 16.72
CA HIS A 343 -4.60 11.02 17.86
C HIS A 343 -4.30 12.18 18.81
N ASN A 344 -4.51 11.96 20.11
CA ASN A 344 -4.32 13.00 21.14
C ASN A 344 -5.09 14.32 20.84
N GLY A 345 -6.29 14.20 20.27
CA GLY A 345 -7.15 15.35 19.91
C GLY A 345 -6.69 16.15 18.69
N LYS A 346 -5.67 15.68 17.95
CA LYS A 346 -5.15 16.33 16.74
C LYS A 346 -5.37 15.45 15.51
N GLU A 347 -5.75 16.07 14.40
CA GLU A 347 -5.73 15.43 13.09
C GLU A 347 -4.27 15.25 12.62
N VAL A 348 -3.89 14.02 12.31
CA VAL A 348 -2.55 13.64 11.84
C VAL A 348 -2.66 12.67 10.67
N ILE A 349 -1.58 12.58 9.89
CA ILE A 349 -1.44 11.59 8.83
C ILE A 349 -0.55 10.45 9.33
N VAL A 350 -1.16 9.30 9.58
CA VAL A 350 -0.50 8.10 10.10
C VAL A 350 -0.04 7.25 8.93
N HIS A 351 1.28 7.17 8.76
CA HIS A 351 1.93 6.31 7.79
C HIS A 351 2.18 4.95 8.43
N ARG A 352 1.73 3.87 7.81
CA ARG A 352 2.09 2.51 8.21
C ARG A 352 2.75 1.80 7.04
N LYS A 353 3.93 1.23 7.29
CA LYS A 353 4.68 0.47 6.30
C LYS A 353 5.13 -0.85 6.89
N GLY A 354 4.58 -1.93 6.36
CA GLY A 354 4.62 -3.23 7.04
C GLY A 354 4.00 -3.17 8.44
N ALA A 355 2.97 -2.37 8.64
CA ALA A 355 2.21 -2.32 9.88
C ALA A 355 0.75 -2.10 9.53
N THR A 356 -0.16 -2.65 10.31
CA THR A 356 -1.59 -2.68 9.97
C THR A 356 -2.41 -1.92 11.01
N PRO A 357 -3.53 -1.25 10.62
CA PRO A 357 -4.48 -0.72 11.58
C PRO A 357 -4.97 -1.79 12.56
N ALA A 358 -5.08 -1.41 13.82
CA ALA A 358 -5.49 -2.23 14.95
C ALA A 358 -6.27 -1.38 15.94
N SER A 359 -7.19 -0.56 15.42
CA SER A 359 -8.16 0.17 16.22
C SER A 359 -8.99 -0.80 17.06
N GLU A 360 -9.62 -0.30 18.11
CA GLU A 360 -10.45 -1.15 18.97
C GLU A 360 -11.51 -1.88 18.13
N ASN A 361 -11.53 -3.22 18.26
CA ASN A 361 -12.41 -4.12 17.51
C ASN A 361 -12.11 -4.25 16.00
N GLU A 362 -11.06 -3.63 15.47
CA GLU A 362 -10.71 -3.76 14.05
C GLU A 362 -10.14 -5.16 13.75
N LEU A 363 -10.77 -5.91 12.84
CA LEU A 363 -10.30 -7.24 12.43
C LEU A 363 -9.09 -7.16 11.50
N GLY A 364 -8.17 -8.11 11.62
CA GLY A 364 -7.01 -8.20 10.75
C GLY A 364 -6.49 -9.62 10.56
N MET A 365 -5.58 -9.77 9.60
CA MET A 365 -4.86 -11.00 9.31
C MET A 365 -3.35 -10.74 9.30
N ILE A 366 -2.63 -11.45 10.17
CA ILE A 366 -1.16 -11.37 10.30
C ILE A 366 -0.56 -12.69 9.80
N PRO A 367 -0.07 -12.77 8.54
CA PRO A 367 0.59 -13.97 8.01
C PRO A 367 1.92 -14.29 8.68
N GLY A 368 2.22 -15.59 8.78
CA GLY A 368 3.56 -16.08 9.13
C GLY A 368 4.47 -16.14 7.91
N SER A 369 4.59 -17.34 7.34
CA SER A 369 5.34 -17.64 6.12
C SER A 369 4.57 -18.67 5.30
N MET A 370 5.10 -19.10 4.14
CA MET A 370 4.45 -20.13 3.33
C MET A 370 4.24 -21.47 4.08
N THR A 371 4.90 -21.72 5.21
CA THR A 371 4.68 -22.91 6.04
C THR A 371 4.22 -22.64 7.46
N ALA A 372 4.45 -21.43 7.98
CA ALA A 372 4.02 -21.05 9.33
C ALA A 372 2.56 -20.57 9.34
N LYS A 373 1.90 -20.73 10.49
CA LYS A 373 0.54 -20.21 10.69
C LYS A 373 0.51 -18.69 10.56
N GLY A 374 -0.58 -18.17 10.02
CA GLY A 374 -1.00 -16.78 10.25
C GLY A 374 -2.09 -16.71 11.30
N PHE A 375 -2.38 -15.50 11.77
CA PHE A 375 -3.31 -15.24 12.86
C PHE A 375 -4.42 -14.29 12.42
N ILE A 376 -5.65 -14.66 12.73
CA ILE A 376 -6.81 -13.77 12.66
C ILE A 376 -6.84 -13.02 13.98
N VAL A 377 -6.84 -11.70 13.91
CA VAL A 377 -6.68 -10.83 15.07
C VAL A 377 -7.76 -9.78 15.17
N ARG A 378 -7.92 -9.22 16.36
CA ARG A 378 -8.75 -8.06 16.65
C ARG A 378 -7.94 -7.00 17.40
N GLY A 379 -7.95 -5.76 16.89
CA GLY A 379 -7.23 -4.65 17.47
C GLY A 379 -7.74 -4.25 18.85
N LYS A 380 -6.81 -3.83 19.71
CA LYS A 380 -7.08 -3.31 21.07
C LYS A 380 -7.14 -1.80 21.14
N GLY A 381 -6.84 -1.09 20.04
CA GLY A 381 -6.83 0.38 20.03
C GLY A 381 -5.76 0.98 20.93
N ASN A 382 -4.56 0.38 20.97
CA ASN A 382 -3.47 0.88 21.79
C ASN A 382 -2.95 2.22 21.25
N PRO A 383 -3.04 3.33 22.02
CA PRO A 383 -2.65 4.65 21.54
C PRO A 383 -1.12 4.81 21.38
N ASP A 384 -0.31 4.04 22.11
CA ASP A 384 1.15 4.10 22.01
C ASP A 384 1.64 3.52 20.68
N SER A 385 0.86 2.61 20.08
CA SER A 385 1.10 2.08 18.72
C SER A 385 0.40 2.87 17.62
N LEU A 386 -0.24 4.01 17.94
CA LEU A 386 -1.13 4.72 17.02
C LEU A 386 -2.19 3.78 16.44
N ASN A 387 -2.80 2.95 17.30
CA ASN A 387 -3.78 1.94 16.92
C ASN A 387 -3.27 1.03 15.79
N SER A 388 -2.06 0.51 15.94
CA SER A 388 -1.42 -0.33 14.92
C SER A 388 -0.86 -1.64 15.50
N ALA A 389 -0.69 -2.63 14.63
CA ALA A 389 -0.06 -3.91 14.93
C ALA A 389 0.91 -4.34 13.80
N SER A 390 1.64 -5.43 14.02
CA SER A 390 2.48 -6.05 12.97
C SER A 390 1.66 -6.47 11.76
N HIS A 391 2.31 -6.51 10.60
CA HIS A 391 1.69 -7.00 9.36
C HIS A 391 2.02 -8.46 9.05
N GLY A 392 3.04 -9.04 9.69
CA GLY A 392 3.42 -10.43 9.47
C GLY A 392 4.57 -10.84 10.38
N ALA A 393 5.32 -11.88 9.99
CA ALA A 393 6.50 -12.31 10.76
C ALA A 393 7.71 -11.35 10.63
N GLY A 394 7.79 -10.60 9.53
CA GLY A 394 8.98 -9.81 9.20
C GLY A 394 10.19 -10.67 8.80
N ARG A 395 11.15 -10.06 8.11
CA ARG A 395 12.32 -10.78 7.62
C ARG A 395 13.39 -10.89 8.70
N ALA A 396 13.95 -12.08 8.84
CA ALA A 396 15.18 -12.33 9.59
C ALA A 396 16.43 -12.13 8.72
N HIS A 397 16.29 -12.37 7.41
CA HIS A 397 17.37 -12.25 6.43
C HIS A 397 16.94 -11.42 5.22
N SER A 398 17.85 -10.60 4.70
CA SER A 398 17.64 -9.89 3.44
C SER A 398 17.49 -10.87 2.27
N ARG A 399 16.85 -10.43 1.17
CA ARG A 399 16.71 -11.27 -0.03
C ARG A 399 18.06 -11.72 -0.59
N GLY A 400 19.06 -10.83 -0.55
CA GLY A 400 20.43 -11.14 -0.98
C GLY A 400 21.09 -12.24 -0.15
N GLU A 401 20.93 -12.18 1.18
CA GLU A 401 21.44 -13.22 2.09
C GLU A 401 20.73 -14.56 1.86
N CYS A 402 19.40 -14.55 1.70
CA CYS A 402 18.64 -15.77 1.48
C CYS A 402 19.08 -16.56 0.23
N ARG A 403 19.44 -15.86 -0.85
CA ARG A 403 19.97 -16.49 -2.08
C ARG A 403 21.27 -17.25 -1.84
N SER A 404 22.06 -16.82 -0.85
CA SER A 404 23.34 -17.44 -0.49
C SER A 404 23.20 -18.50 0.60
N LEU A 405 22.26 -18.31 1.53
CA LEU A 405 22.08 -19.17 2.70
C LEU A 405 21.22 -20.40 2.43
N PHE A 406 20.22 -20.29 1.55
CA PHE A 406 19.20 -21.32 1.38
C PHE A 406 19.20 -21.91 -0.01
N THR A 407 18.96 -23.22 -0.09
CA THR A 407 18.79 -23.92 -1.36
C THR A 407 17.33 -24.32 -1.58
N GLN A 408 16.99 -24.62 -2.83
CA GLN A 408 15.67 -25.18 -3.17
C GLN A 408 15.39 -26.52 -2.46
N ASN A 409 16.44 -27.28 -2.11
CA ASN A 409 16.27 -28.52 -1.36
C ASN A 409 15.90 -28.26 0.10
N ASP A 410 16.37 -27.16 0.70
CA ASP A 410 16.01 -26.79 2.07
C ASP A 410 14.53 -26.39 2.15
N ILE A 411 14.06 -25.60 1.17
CA ILE A 411 12.63 -25.27 1.03
C ILE A 411 11.80 -26.56 0.89
N LYS A 412 12.19 -27.48 0.00
CA LYS A 412 11.47 -28.74 -0.21
C LYS A 412 11.37 -29.60 1.06
N LYS A 413 12.44 -29.65 1.87
CA LYS A 413 12.44 -30.36 3.15
C LYS A 413 11.42 -29.75 4.10
N GLU A 414 11.43 -28.44 4.26
CA GLU A 414 10.49 -27.73 5.15
C GLU A 414 9.03 -27.88 4.69
N LEU A 415 8.77 -27.72 3.39
CA LEU A 415 7.45 -27.94 2.80
C LEU A 415 6.92 -29.37 3.07
N LYS A 416 7.78 -30.38 2.92
CA LYS A 416 7.43 -31.78 3.20
C LYS A 416 7.13 -32.00 4.68
N LEU A 417 7.93 -31.44 5.59
CA LEU A 417 7.72 -31.53 7.03
C LEU A 417 6.38 -30.92 7.46
N LYS A 418 5.96 -29.84 6.79
CA LYS A 418 4.72 -29.10 7.11
C LYS A 418 3.53 -29.50 6.23
N ASN A 419 3.68 -30.47 5.34
CA ASN A 419 2.65 -30.93 4.40
C ASN A 419 2.05 -29.79 3.54
N VAL A 420 2.91 -28.89 3.06
CA VAL A 420 2.55 -27.75 2.21
C VAL A 420 3.02 -27.99 0.77
N THR A 421 2.15 -27.75 -0.21
CA THR A 421 2.56 -27.68 -1.62
C THR A 421 2.90 -26.24 -1.98
N LEU A 422 4.04 -26.03 -2.64
CA LEU A 422 4.42 -24.73 -3.20
C LEU A 422 4.40 -24.79 -4.74
N ILE A 423 3.71 -23.84 -5.37
CA ILE A 423 3.67 -23.62 -6.81
C ILE A 423 4.42 -22.32 -7.12
N GLY A 424 5.59 -22.44 -7.75
CA GLY A 424 6.51 -21.31 -7.94
C GLY A 424 7.40 -21.12 -6.71
N GLY A 425 7.70 -19.86 -6.37
CA GLY A 425 8.56 -19.50 -5.25
C GLY A 425 10.04 -19.66 -5.53
N ASN A 426 10.84 -18.84 -4.85
CA ASN A 426 12.30 -18.88 -4.93
C ASN A 426 12.91 -18.78 -3.53
N THR A 427 14.24 -18.85 -3.46
CA THR A 427 14.98 -18.88 -2.18
C THR A 427 14.87 -17.59 -1.38
N GLU A 428 14.47 -16.47 -1.98
CA GLU A 428 14.32 -15.19 -1.29
C GLU A 428 13.16 -15.18 -0.31
N GLU A 429 12.14 -15.99 -0.56
CA GLU A 429 10.94 -16.09 0.28
C GLU A 429 10.87 -17.43 1.01
N ALA A 430 12.00 -18.14 1.13
CA ALA A 430 12.10 -19.39 1.87
C ALA A 430 11.53 -19.23 3.30
N PRO A 431 10.87 -20.25 3.89
CA PRO A 431 10.28 -20.13 5.23
C PRO A 431 11.22 -19.61 6.33
N MET A 432 12.51 -19.97 6.24
CA MET A 432 13.59 -19.58 7.15
C MET A 432 14.09 -18.14 6.94
N ALA A 433 13.61 -17.44 5.91
CA ALA A 433 13.91 -16.03 5.68
C ALA A 433 13.20 -15.10 6.67
N TYR A 434 12.19 -15.61 7.39
CA TYR A 434 11.28 -14.88 8.25
C TYR A 434 11.58 -15.14 9.73
N LYS A 435 11.22 -14.19 10.60
CA LYS A 435 11.29 -14.39 12.06
C LYS A 435 10.25 -15.44 12.50
N ASP A 436 10.36 -15.92 13.74
CA ASP A 436 9.30 -16.75 14.32
C ASP A 436 8.05 -15.89 14.58
N ILE A 437 6.97 -16.20 13.88
CA ILE A 437 5.70 -15.50 14.02
C ILE A 437 5.14 -15.58 15.44
N ASN A 438 5.39 -16.65 16.19
CA ASN A 438 4.90 -16.77 17.57
C ASN A 438 5.60 -15.78 18.50
N GLU A 439 6.91 -15.55 18.32
CA GLU A 439 7.63 -14.52 19.06
C GLU A 439 7.08 -13.12 18.75
N VAL A 440 6.80 -12.85 17.46
CA VAL A 440 6.18 -11.59 17.01
C VAL A 440 4.80 -11.40 17.63
N MET A 441 3.95 -12.44 17.66
CA MET A 441 2.62 -12.36 18.27
C MET A 441 2.69 -12.18 19.80
N ASN A 442 3.59 -12.89 20.47
CA ASN A 442 3.77 -12.75 21.93
C ASN A 442 4.22 -11.31 22.31
N ALA A 443 5.06 -10.69 21.48
CA ALA A 443 5.59 -9.35 21.68
C ALA A 443 4.58 -8.21 21.43
N GLN A 444 3.36 -8.52 20.96
CA GLN A 444 2.29 -7.54 20.70
C GLN A 444 0.95 -7.93 21.33
N SER A 445 0.96 -8.74 22.39
CA SER A 445 -0.25 -9.15 23.11
C SER A 445 -1.08 -7.98 23.65
N GLU A 446 -0.46 -6.81 23.82
CA GLU A 446 -1.13 -5.54 24.19
C GLU A 446 -1.75 -4.80 22.99
N LEU A 447 -1.45 -5.18 21.75
CA LEU A 447 -1.94 -4.54 20.53
C LEU A 447 -3.15 -5.26 19.94
N VAL A 448 -3.22 -6.59 20.08
CA VAL A 448 -4.24 -7.42 19.46
C VAL A 448 -4.68 -8.61 20.33
N ASP A 449 -5.91 -9.06 20.14
CA ASP A 449 -6.40 -10.38 20.55
C ASP A 449 -6.32 -11.37 19.38
N ILE A 450 -6.04 -12.64 19.65
CA ILE A 450 -6.07 -13.71 18.65
C ILE A 450 -7.45 -14.38 18.66
N LEU A 451 -8.12 -14.38 17.50
CA LEU A 451 -9.45 -14.96 17.31
C LEU A 451 -9.42 -16.31 16.57
N GLY A 452 -8.32 -16.58 15.87
CA GLY A 452 -8.15 -17.80 15.07
C GLY A 452 -6.82 -17.86 14.35
N THR A 453 -6.64 -18.91 13.56
CA THR A 453 -5.41 -19.12 12.77
C THR A 453 -5.72 -19.51 11.33
N PHE A 454 -4.76 -19.26 10.44
CA PHE A 454 -4.73 -19.77 9.08
C PHE A 454 -3.48 -20.63 8.91
N GLN A 455 -3.64 -21.91 8.57
CA GLN A 455 -2.55 -22.81 8.23
C GLN A 455 -2.49 -22.99 6.71
N PRO A 456 -1.43 -22.48 6.03
CA PRO A 456 -1.23 -22.72 4.61
C PRO A 456 -1.16 -24.22 4.31
N ARG A 457 -1.79 -24.66 3.21
CA ARG A 457 -1.69 -26.04 2.71
C ARG A 457 -1.23 -26.10 1.26
N ILE A 458 -1.67 -25.16 0.43
CA ILE A 458 -1.24 -25.02 -0.96
C ILE A 458 -0.97 -23.54 -1.21
N VAL A 459 0.27 -23.23 -1.59
CA VAL A 459 0.76 -21.87 -1.76
C VAL A 459 1.16 -21.65 -3.20
N ARG A 460 0.74 -20.54 -3.79
CA ARG A 460 1.26 -20.07 -5.08
C ARG A 460 1.93 -18.72 -4.94
N MET A 461 3.13 -18.62 -5.51
CA MET A 461 3.94 -17.41 -5.58
C MET A 461 4.51 -17.20 -6.98
N ASP A 462 5.14 -16.05 -7.20
CA ASP A 462 5.96 -15.82 -8.40
C ASP A 462 7.20 -16.72 -8.38
N ARG A 463 7.76 -16.98 -9.57
CA ARG A 463 8.88 -17.94 -9.75
C ARG A 463 10.25 -17.36 -9.43
#